data_AF-A0A7S2G9G8-F1
#
_entry.id   AF-A0A7S2G9G8-F1
#
_cell.length_a   1.000
_cell.length_b   1.000
_cell.length_c   1.000
_cell.angle_alpha   90.00
_cell.angle_beta   90.00
_cell.angle_gamma   90.00
#
_symmetry.space_group_name_H-M   'P 1'
#
loop_
_entity.id
_entity.type
_entity.pdbx_description
1 polymer ?
#
loop_
_entity_poly.entity_id
_entity_poly.type
_entity_poly.pdbx_seq_one_letter_code
_entity_poly.pdbx_strand_id
1 'polypeptide(L)'
;SDAVLPGNAVAAFDNLSMNVDYKSYVVDGEGGHKLDMTNWFSAYIPQYLAPRFNAWNIFRAGIFRKDLKLSEFSRLFFLSHPEIVANRTQRWRDFLKAADNGRMLQRPATPPLWRPYKIYRPAMVGRLQSSYLDVEYEMAEMTKEHASDTILFMAGDGLALMR
;
A
#
# COMPACT_ATOMS: atom_id res chain seq x y z
N SER A 1 -1.94 -6.41 23.43
CA SER A 1 -1.85 -5.96 22.04
C SER A 1 -0.38 -5.72 21.73
N ASP A 2 0.10 -6.12 20.57
CA ASP A 2 1.47 -5.81 20.16
C ASP A 2 1.65 -4.29 20.06
N ALA A 3 2.82 -3.79 20.44
CA ALA A 3 3.15 -2.38 20.29
C ALA A 3 3.10 -2.01 18.79
N VAL A 4 2.41 -0.91 18.46
CA VAL A 4 2.31 -0.39 17.09
C VAL A 4 3.56 0.44 16.75
N LEU A 5 3.98 0.37 15.50
CA LEU A 5 5.06 1.17 14.92
C LEU A 5 4.69 2.67 14.97
N PRO A 6 5.37 3.50 15.79
CA PRO A 6 4.97 4.87 16.05
C PRO A 6 4.87 5.72 14.80
N GLY A 7 3.72 6.37 14.62
CA GLY A 7 3.47 7.33 13.55
C GLY A 7 3.30 6.72 12.17
N ASN A 8 3.03 5.40 12.08
CA ASN A 8 2.83 4.71 10.82
C ASN A 8 1.46 4.05 10.76
N ALA A 9 0.78 4.26 9.64
CA ALA A 9 -0.40 3.50 9.26
C ALA A 9 -0.28 3.02 7.81
N VAL A 10 -0.99 1.94 7.51
CA VAL A 10 -1.20 1.47 6.14
C VAL A 10 -2.69 1.62 5.85
N ALA A 11 -3.04 2.22 4.73
CA ALA A 11 -4.39 2.22 4.18
C ALA A 11 -4.38 1.54 2.83
N ALA A 12 -5.39 0.71 2.58
CA ALA A 12 -5.61 0.11 1.28
C ALA A 12 -7.07 0.25 0.88
N PHE A 13 -7.28 0.60 -0.39
CA PHE A 13 -8.59 0.81 -0.98
C PHE A 13 -8.75 -0.06 -2.22
N ASP A 14 -9.99 -0.43 -2.49
CA ASP A 14 -10.41 -1.30 -3.58
C ASP A 14 -11.77 -0.85 -4.11
N ASN A 15 -11.99 -1.02 -5.41
CA ASN A 15 -13.24 -0.66 -6.06
C ASN A 15 -14.26 -1.77 -5.90
N LEU A 16 -15.50 -1.41 -5.60
CA LEU A 16 -16.65 -2.31 -5.63
C LEU A 16 -17.78 -1.69 -6.44
N SER A 17 -18.22 -2.41 -7.47
CA SER A 17 -19.43 -2.11 -8.22
C SER A 17 -20.51 -3.13 -7.88
N MET A 18 -21.71 -2.67 -7.50
CA MET A 18 -22.88 -3.52 -7.26
C MET A 18 -24.05 -3.13 -8.16
N ASN A 19 -24.75 -4.12 -8.70
CA ASN A 19 -26.00 -3.91 -9.41
C ASN A 19 -27.14 -3.95 -8.40
N VAL A 20 -27.81 -2.82 -8.19
CA VAL A 20 -28.94 -2.67 -7.28
C VAL A 20 -30.23 -2.69 -8.09
N ASP A 21 -31.25 -3.41 -7.62
CA ASP A 21 -32.60 -3.43 -8.22
C ASP A 21 -32.72 -3.95 -9.67
N TYR A 22 -31.74 -4.68 -10.19
CA TYR A 22 -31.80 -5.28 -11.54
C TYR A 22 -32.81 -6.43 -11.70
N LYS A 23 -33.49 -6.86 -10.62
CA LYS A 23 -34.51 -7.94 -10.63
C LYS A 23 -35.87 -7.52 -10.06
N SER A 24 -36.04 -6.25 -9.68
CA SER A 24 -37.35 -5.77 -9.24
C SER A 24 -38.21 -5.51 -10.48
N TYR A 25 -39.41 -6.11 -10.53
CA TYR A 25 -40.42 -5.81 -11.54
C TYR A 25 -41.02 -4.43 -11.24
N VAL A 26 -40.29 -3.35 -11.56
CA VAL A 26 -40.77 -1.98 -11.34
C VAL A 26 -41.55 -1.54 -12.58
N VAL A 27 -42.81 -1.15 -12.37
CA VAL A 27 -43.78 -0.80 -13.43
C VAL A 27 -43.85 0.72 -13.67
N ASP A 28 -43.25 1.54 -12.80
CA ASP A 28 -43.16 3.00 -12.93
C ASP A 28 -41.95 3.56 -12.15
N GLY A 29 -41.05 4.29 -12.83
CA GLY A 29 -39.90 4.98 -12.21
C GLY A 29 -38.60 4.16 -12.12
N GLU A 30 -37.46 4.84 -12.28
CA GLU A 30 -36.09 4.33 -12.52
C GLU A 30 -35.82 2.85 -12.20
N GLY A 31 -35.50 2.08 -13.25
CA GLY A 31 -35.07 0.68 -13.13
C GLY A 31 -33.68 0.51 -12.50
N GLY A 32 -33.26 -0.75 -12.33
CA GLY A 32 -32.02 -1.12 -11.65
C GLY A 32 -30.81 -0.24 -11.99
N HIS A 33 -30.12 0.23 -10.95
CA HIS A 33 -28.99 1.15 -11.09
C HIS A 33 -27.68 0.49 -10.62
N LYS A 34 -26.56 1.00 -11.13
CA LYS A 34 -25.23 0.55 -10.74
C LYS A 34 -24.74 1.44 -9.60
N LEU A 35 -24.44 0.82 -8.46
CA LEU A 35 -23.85 1.49 -7.32
C LEU A 35 -22.35 1.24 -7.31
N ASP A 36 -21.59 2.29 -7.62
CA ASP A 36 -20.14 2.29 -7.60
C ASP A 36 -19.64 2.85 -6.26
N MET A 37 -18.69 2.17 -5.62
CA MET A 37 -18.13 2.58 -4.34
C MET A 37 -16.67 2.17 -4.17
N THR A 38 -15.92 2.96 -3.40
CA THR A 38 -14.57 2.62 -2.97
C THR A 38 -14.62 2.08 -1.55
N ASN A 39 -14.30 0.81 -1.38
CA ASN A 39 -14.10 0.18 -0.09
C ASN A 39 -12.67 0.40 0.35
N TRP A 40 -12.45 0.53 1.66
CA TRP A 40 -11.10 0.64 2.16
C TRP A 40 -10.97 0.15 3.59
N PHE A 41 -9.74 -0.19 3.94
CA PHE A 41 -9.37 -0.56 5.30
C PHE A 41 -8.03 0.08 5.64
N SER A 42 -7.77 0.21 6.94
CA SER A 42 -6.44 0.52 7.43
C SER A 42 -5.94 -0.52 8.42
N ALA A 43 -4.63 -0.56 8.60
CA ALA A 43 -3.95 -1.46 9.50
C ALA A 43 -2.72 -0.77 10.10
N TYR A 44 -2.43 -1.12 11.35
CA TYR A 44 -1.25 -0.66 12.05
C TYR A 44 -0.16 -1.71 12.03
N ILE A 45 1.06 -1.29 11.70
CA ILE A 45 2.23 -2.17 11.61
C ILE A 45 2.76 -2.43 13.02
N PRO A 46 3.10 -3.66 13.42
CA PRO A 46 3.75 -3.93 14.69
C PRO A 46 5.19 -3.39 14.76
N GLN A 47 5.58 -2.85 15.91
CA GLN A 47 6.94 -2.33 16.17
C GLN A 47 8.03 -3.39 15.95
N TYR A 48 7.76 -4.66 16.25
CA TYR A 48 8.77 -5.72 16.17
C TYR A 48 9.26 -6.00 14.75
N LEU A 49 8.51 -5.60 13.71
CA LEU A 49 8.94 -5.73 12.31
C LEU A 49 10.01 -4.70 11.94
N ALA A 50 10.05 -3.56 12.64
CA ALA A 50 10.99 -2.47 12.40
C ALA A 50 11.42 -1.81 13.73
N PRO A 51 12.12 -2.54 14.61
CA PRO A 51 12.32 -2.14 16.00
C PRO A 51 13.11 -0.83 16.18
N ARG A 52 13.89 -0.43 15.17
CA ARG A 52 14.70 0.80 15.17
C ARG A 52 14.02 1.98 14.47
N PHE A 53 12.85 1.77 13.89
CA PHE A 53 12.14 2.79 13.12
C PHE A 53 11.11 3.51 14.00
N ASN A 54 11.05 4.84 13.87
CA ASN A 54 10.07 5.69 14.55
C ASN A 54 9.76 6.90 13.65
N ALA A 55 8.55 6.93 13.08
CA ALA A 55 8.19 7.98 12.12
C ALA A 55 8.00 9.35 12.75
N TRP A 56 7.58 9.43 14.02
CA TRP A 56 7.45 10.71 14.74
C TRP A 56 8.77 11.51 14.79
N ASN A 57 9.91 10.81 14.70
CA ASN A 57 11.23 11.43 14.77
C ASN A 57 11.85 11.72 13.39
N ILE A 58 11.29 11.20 12.29
CA ILE A 58 11.90 11.32 10.94
C ILE A 58 12.02 12.77 10.50
N PHE A 59 11.01 13.60 10.77
CA PHE A 59 11.00 14.99 10.33
C PHE A 59 11.61 15.96 11.34
N ARG A 60 11.84 15.54 12.60
CA ARG A 60 12.36 16.42 13.67
C ARG A 60 13.79 16.92 13.41
N ALA A 61 14.60 16.16 12.66
CA ALA A 61 15.95 16.56 12.27
C ALA A 61 16.05 17.04 10.80
N GLY A 62 14.93 17.06 10.07
CA GLY A 62 14.86 17.19 8.62
C GLY A 62 14.90 15.84 7.90
N ILE A 63 14.25 15.75 6.74
CA ILE A 63 14.18 14.53 5.90
C ILE A 63 15.50 14.18 5.20
N PHE A 64 16.37 15.17 5.03
CA PHE A 64 17.65 14.99 4.39
C PHE A 64 18.73 14.82 5.45
N ARG A 65 19.49 13.74 5.30
CA ARG A 65 20.75 13.55 6.01
C ARG A 65 21.65 14.75 5.75
N LYS A 66 22.03 15.46 6.83
CA LYS A 66 22.94 16.62 6.75
C LYS A 66 24.40 16.19 6.57
N ASP A 67 24.68 14.91 6.82
CA ASP A 67 26.00 14.28 6.78
C ASP A 67 26.31 13.59 5.44
N LEU A 68 25.37 13.63 4.47
CA LEU A 68 25.54 13.01 3.16
C LEU A 68 25.21 14.02 2.06
N LYS A 69 26.08 14.15 1.05
CA LYS A 69 25.78 15.00 -0.10
C LYS A 69 24.65 14.39 -0.91
N LEU A 70 23.75 15.22 -1.45
CA LEU A 70 22.64 14.76 -2.29
C LEU A 70 23.12 13.90 -3.48
N SER A 71 24.26 14.24 -4.07
CA SER A 71 24.86 13.46 -5.16
C SER A 71 25.30 12.05 -4.73
N GLU A 72 25.81 11.89 -3.51
CA GLU A 72 26.17 10.60 -2.94
C GLU A 72 24.93 9.79 -2.58
N PHE A 73 23.92 10.46 -2.02
CA PHE A 73 22.62 9.84 -1.76
C PHE A 73 21.98 9.30 -3.05
N SER A 74 21.92 10.11 -4.11
CA SER A 74 21.37 9.68 -5.41
C SER A 74 22.12 8.48 -6.00
N ARG A 75 23.44 8.40 -5.79
CA ARG A 75 24.27 7.27 -6.26
C ARG A 75 23.92 5.94 -5.58
N LEU A 76 23.34 5.96 -4.38
CA LEU A 76 22.87 4.75 -3.70
C LEU A 76 21.75 4.05 -4.49
N PHE A 77 21.00 4.80 -5.30
CA PHE A 77 19.89 4.28 -6.11
C PHE A 77 20.30 3.90 -7.53
N PHE A 78 21.56 4.12 -7.92
CA PHE A 78 22.01 3.76 -9.26
C PHE A 78 22.05 2.24 -9.43
N LEU A 79 21.60 1.75 -10.58
CA LEU A 79 21.60 0.31 -10.89
C LEU A 79 23.00 -0.32 -10.85
N SER A 80 24.05 0.50 -10.97
CA SER A 80 25.45 0.12 -10.85
C SER A 80 25.98 0.11 -9.41
N HIS A 81 25.17 0.51 -8.42
CA HIS A 81 25.61 0.50 -7.02
C HIS A 81 25.94 -0.94 -6.58
N PRO A 82 27.09 -1.19 -5.92
CA PRO A 82 27.53 -2.55 -5.60
C PRO A 82 26.50 -3.39 -4.86
N GLU A 83 25.78 -2.80 -3.90
CA GLU A 83 24.73 -3.52 -3.15
C GLU A 83 23.53 -3.89 -4.03
N ILE A 84 23.13 -3.02 -4.95
CA ILE A 84 22.02 -3.29 -5.89
C ILE A 84 22.43 -4.40 -6.85
N VAL A 85 23.65 -4.33 -7.40
CA VAL A 85 24.21 -5.37 -8.28
C VAL A 85 24.33 -6.70 -7.54
N ALA A 86 24.83 -6.69 -6.30
CA ALA A 86 24.95 -7.88 -5.46
C ALA A 86 23.56 -8.51 -5.21
N ASN A 87 22.57 -7.72 -4.81
CA ASN A 87 21.19 -8.19 -4.60
C ASN A 87 20.54 -8.71 -5.88
N ARG A 88 20.79 -8.09 -7.05
CA ARG A 88 20.31 -8.61 -8.35
C ARG A 88 20.97 -9.94 -8.69
N THR A 89 22.29 -10.02 -8.53
CA THR A 89 23.07 -11.24 -8.80
C THR A 89 22.64 -12.39 -7.89
N GLN A 90 22.44 -12.11 -6.60
CA GLN A 90 21.99 -13.11 -5.64
C GLN A 90 20.60 -13.65 -5.98
N ARG A 91 19.63 -12.77 -6.28
CA ARG A 91 18.29 -13.18 -6.75
C ARG A 91 18.35 -14.06 -7.99
N TRP A 92 19.22 -13.73 -8.95
CA TRP A 92 19.41 -14.55 -10.14
C TRP A 92 19.99 -15.93 -9.81
N ARG A 93 21.01 -15.99 -8.95
CA ARG A 93 21.58 -17.27 -8.49
C ARG A 93 20.54 -18.14 -7.80
N ASP A 94 19.72 -17.56 -6.94
CA ASP A 94 18.67 -18.27 -6.22
C ASP A 94 17.61 -18.81 -7.20
N PHE A 95 17.26 -18.03 -8.22
CA PHE A 95 16.33 -18.45 -9.27
C PHE A 95 16.88 -19.61 -10.10
N LEU A 96 18.15 -19.55 -10.52
CA LEU A 96 18.78 -20.65 -11.28
C LEU A 96 18.85 -21.94 -10.45
N LYS A 97 19.19 -21.83 -9.15
CA LYS A 97 19.14 -22.98 -8.23
C LYS A 97 17.73 -23.52 -8.05
N ALA A 98 16.72 -22.66 -8.02
CA ALA A 98 15.33 -23.08 -7.92
C ALA A 98 14.85 -23.78 -9.21
N ALA A 99 15.30 -23.32 -10.38
CA ALA A 99 15.00 -23.94 -11.67
C ALA A 99 15.61 -25.34 -11.77
N ASP A 100 16.90 -25.47 -11.44
CA ASP A 100 17.63 -26.75 -11.45
C ASP A 100 16.99 -27.80 -10.53
N ASN A 101 16.53 -27.37 -9.35
CA ASN A 101 15.88 -28.26 -8.38
C ASN A 101 14.35 -28.41 -8.61
N GLY A 102 13.80 -27.92 -9.72
CA GLY A 102 12.37 -28.03 -10.05
C GLY A 102 11.41 -27.24 -9.14
N ARG A 103 11.93 -26.32 -8.31
CA ARG A 103 11.16 -25.53 -7.34
C ARG A 103 10.87 -24.10 -7.78
N MET A 104 11.28 -23.70 -8.98
CA MET A 104 11.11 -22.34 -9.49
C MET A 104 9.65 -21.85 -9.45
N LEU A 105 8.69 -22.71 -9.78
CA LEU A 105 7.26 -22.37 -9.77
C LEU A 105 6.59 -22.68 -8.42
N GLN A 106 7.33 -23.26 -7.48
CA GLN A 106 6.80 -23.52 -6.15
C GLN A 106 6.80 -22.23 -5.35
N ARG A 107 5.63 -21.88 -4.81
CA ARG A 107 5.51 -20.76 -3.89
C ARG A 107 6.44 -21.00 -2.70
N PRO A 108 7.31 -20.03 -2.35
CA PRO A 108 8.14 -20.16 -1.15
C PRO A 108 7.27 -20.41 0.07
N ALA A 109 7.64 -21.40 0.87
CA ALA A 109 7.00 -21.70 2.16
C ALA A 109 7.48 -20.71 3.24
N THR A 110 7.48 -19.41 2.93
CA THR A 110 7.84 -18.37 3.88
C THR A 110 6.56 -17.99 4.63
N PRO A 111 6.40 -18.36 5.91
CA PRO A 111 5.26 -17.92 6.68
C PRO A 111 5.30 -16.38 6.80
N PRO A 112 4.14 -15.71 6.70
CA PRO A 112 4.11 -14.27 6.90
C PRO A 112 4.56 -13.96 8.33
N LEU A 113 5.54 -13.07 8.47
CA LEU A 113 6.04 -12.62 9.78
C LEU A 113 4.97 -11.87 10.58
N TRP A 114 3.93 -11.37 9.90
CA TRP A 114 2.82 -10.63 10.48
C TRP A 114 1.57 -10.81 9.64
N ARG A 115 0.41 -10.87 10.31
CA ARG A 115 -0.92 -10.82 9.70
C ARG A 115 -1.59 -9.51 10.09
N PRO A 116 -1.97 -8.64 9.13
CA PRO A 116 -2.60 -7.37 9.44
C PRO A 116 -3.99 -7.58 10.05
N TYR A 117 -4.26 -6.88 11.16
CA TYR A 117 -5.61 -6.69 11.66
C TYR A 117 -6.25 -5.55 10.87
N LYS A 118 -7.16 -5.91 9.96
CA LYS A 118 -7.82 -4.95 9.06
C LYS A 118 -8.94 -4.23 9.80
N ILE A 119 -8.87 -2.91 9.84
CA ILE A 119 -9.93 -2.04 10.32
C ILE A 119 -10.66 -1.51 9.09
N TYR A 120 -11.80 -2.12 8.77
CA TYR A 120 -12.63 -1.66 7.66
C TYR A 120 -13.26 -0.30 7.99
N ARG A 121 -13.25 0.58 7.00
CA ARG A 121 -13.77 1.94 7.12
C ARG A 121 -15.06 2.08 6.31
N PRO A 122 -15.88 3.12 6.57
CA PRO A 122 -17.06 3.39 5.77
C PRO A 122 -16.71 3.52 4.29
N ALA A 123 -17.51 2.89 3.42
CA ALA A 123 -17.32 2.94 1.97
C ALA A 123 -17.59 4.35 1.43
N MET A 124 -16.82 4.76 0.42
CA MET A 124 -17.02 6.03 -0.28
C MET A 124 -17.96 5.78 -1.47
N VAL A 125 -19.25 6.03 -1.24
CA VAL A 125 -20.32 5.77 -2.23
C VAL A 125 -20.29 6.80 -3.35
N GLY A 126 -20.54 6.36 -4.60
CA GLY A 126 -20.53 7.21 -5.79
C GLY A 126 -19.13 7.52 -6.31
N ARG A 127 -18.11 6.82 -5.81
CA ARG A 127 -16.73 6.93 -6.25
C ARG A 127 -16.25 5.59 -6.76
N LEU A 128 -15.64 5.63 -7.92
CA LEU A 128 -14.88 4.54 -8.50
C LEU A 128 -13.55 5.15 -8.87
N GLN A 129 -12.43 4.48 -8.63
CA GLN A 129 -11.10 4.94 -9.05
C GLN A 129 -10.91 4.93 -10.57
N SER A 130 -11.80 5.61 -11.27
CA SER A 130 -11.90 5.72 -12.71
C SER A 130 -11.41 7.10 -13.17
N SER A 131 -11.29 8.06 -12.25
CA SER A 131 -10.77 9.40 -12.53
C SER A 131 -9.77 9.87 -11.47
N TYR A 132 -8.87 10.78 -11.87
CA TYR A 132 -7.90 11.39 -10.95
C TYR A 132 -8.56 12.18 -9.81
N LEU A 133 -9.71 12.80 -10.07
CA LEU A 133 -10.46 13.54 -9.06
C LEU A 133 -11.01 12.62 -7.97
N ASP A 134 -11.43 11.41 -8.34
CA ASP A 134 -11.90 10.40 -7.39
C ASP A 134 -10.74 9.93 -6.49
N VAL A 135 -9.58 9.66 -7.10
CA VAL A 135 -8.37 9.25 -6.35
C VAL A 135 -7.91 10.34 -5.39
N GLU A 136 -7.94 11.62 -5.77
CA GLU A 136 -7.60 12.73 -4.88
C GLU A 136 -8.56 12.85 -3.69
N TYR A 137 -9.87 12.69 -3.94
CA TYR A 137 -10.88 12.69 -2.89
C TYR A 137 -10.67 11.54 -1.91
N GLU A 138 -10.43 10.33 -2.42
CA GLU A 138 -10.18 9.15 -1.61
C GLU A 138 -8.93 9.29 -0.76
N MET A 139 -7.82 9.77 -1.35
CA MET A 139 -6.59 10.06 -0.62
C MET A 139 -6.80 11.12 0.46
N ALA A 140 -7.60 12.15 0.19
CA ALA A 140 -7.90 13.18 1.17
C ALA A 140 -8.68 12.62 2.37
N GLU A 141 -9.68 11.78 2.11
CA GLU A 141 -10.48 11.16 3.17
C GLU A 141 -9.64 10.19 4.03
N MET A 142 -8.78 9.39 3.39
CA MET A 142 -7.85 8.51 4.10
C MET A 142 -6.83 9.28 4.93
N THR A 143 -6.29 10.37 4.37
CA THR A 143 -5.33 11.25 5.08
C THR A 143 -5.98 11.93 6.27
N LYS A 144 -7.24 12.34 6.15
CA LYS A 144 -8.01 12.95 7.23
C LYS A 144 -8.23 11.98 8.39
N GLU A 145 -8.59 10.72 8.11
CA GLU A 145 -8.75 9.68 9.12
C GLU A 145 -7.43 9.37 9.84
N HIS A 146 -6.30 9.50 9.13
CA HIS A 146 -4.96 9.23 9.63
C HIS A 146 -4.16 10.52 9.91
N ALA A 147 -4.84 11.63 10.23
CA ALA A 147 -4.19 12.93 10.44
C ALA A 147 -3.20 12.95 11.62
N SER A 148 -3.33 12.02 12.57
CA SER A 148 -2.38 11.86 13.68
C SER A 148 -1.14 11.05 13.31
N ASP A 149 -1.17 10.32 12.20
CA ASP A 149 -0.05 9.51 11.73
C ASP A 149 0.92 10.37 10.92
N THR A 150 2.22 10.10 11.06
CA THR A 150 3.28 10.88 10.39
C THR A 150 3.55 10.36 8.98
N ILE A 151 3.39 9.05 8.77
CA ILE A 151 3.51 8.40 7.48
C ILE A 151 2.30 7.51 7.28
N LEU A 152 1.60 7.74 6.16
CA LEU A 152 0.54 6.87 5.67
C LEU A 152 1.01 6.16 4.40
N PHE A 153 1.19 4.84 4.49
CA PHE A 153 1.43 4.02 3.30
C PHE A 153 0.09 3.73 2.64
N MET A 154 -0.13 4.28 1.46
CA MET A 154 -1.35 4.05 0.68
C MET A 154 -1.08 2.98 -0.39
N ALA A 155 -1.99 2.00 -0.46
CA ALA A 155 -1.97 0.95 -1.47
C ALA A 155 -3.33 0.88 -2.18
N GLY A 156 -3.33 0.60 -3.47
CA GLY A 156 -4.55 0.47 -4.25
C GLY A 156 -4.26 0.12 -5.71
N ASP A 157 -5.27 0.24 -6.56
CA ASP A 157 -5.17 -0.11 -7.97
C ASP A 157 -4.28 0.87 -8.76
N GLY A 158 -3.89 0.50 -9.98
CA GLY A 158 -2.82 1.11 -10.78
C GLY A 158 -2.94 2.62 -10.99
N LEU A 159 -4.14 3.19 -11.00
CA LEU A 159 -4.35 4.64 -11.11
C LEU A 159 -3.82 5.42 -9.89
N ALA A 160 -3.79 4.82 -8.71
CA ALA A 160 -3.21 5.44 -7.51
C ALA A 160 -1.68 5.38 -7.48
N LEU A 161 -1.06 4.47 -8.24
CA LEU A 161 0.39 4.27 -8.32
C LEU A 161 1.05 4.98 -9.51
N MET A 162 0.28 5.38 -10.54
CA MET A 162 0.78 6.09 -11.74
C MET A 162 1.00 7.59 -11.53
N ARG A 163 1.24 8.03 -10.29
CA ARG A 163 1.63 9.41 -9.98
C ARG A 163 3.15 9.59 -9.98
#